data_AF-A0A511UT01-F1
#
_entry.id   AF-A0A511UT01-F1
#
_cell.length_a   1.000
_cell.length_b   1.000
_cell.length_c   1.000
_cell.angle_alpha   90.00
_cell.angle_beta   90.00
_cell.angle_gamma   90.00
#
_symmetry.space_group_name_H-M   'P 1'
#
loop_
_entity.id
_entity.type
_entity.pdbx_description
1 polymer ?
#
loop_
_entity_poly.entity_id
_entity_poly.type
_entity_poly.pdbx_seq_one_letter_code
_entity_poly.pdbx_strand_id
1 'polypeptide(L)'
;MVLATGYVRDTHKQLLASVADYLPDFAVNRHYQLYTKPEFKPAIFLQGSCEPTHGLSDTLLSILAARTSEICAAIDQTTALSTSAPCKQEVPAP
;
A
#
# COMPACT_ATOMS: atom_id res chain seq x y z
N MET A 1 -13.59 18.40 -31.17
CA MET A 1 -13.72 18.97 -29.81
C MET A 1 -12.70 18.29 -28.91
N VAL A 2 -11.94 19.04 -28.12
CA VAL A 2 -10.92 18.50 -27.20
C VAL A 2 -11.25 18.95 -25.79
N LEU A 3 -11.32 18.02 -24.84
CA LEU A 3 -11.57 18.28 -23.42
C LEU A 3 -10.27 18.07 -22.63
N ALA A 4 -9.79 19.12 -21.97
CA ALA A 4 -8.55 19.14 -21.18
C ALA A 4 -8.84 19.34 -19.68
N THR A 5 -9.72 18.50 -19.10
CA THR A 5 -10.25 18.63 -17.74
C THR A 5 -9.39 17.98 -16.66
N GLY A 6 -8.18 17.52 -16.99
CA GLY A 6 -7.28 16.84 -16.05
C GLY A 6 -7.64 15.38 -15.80
N TYR A 7 -7.19 14.85 -14.65
CA TYR A 7 -7.30 13.43 -14.28
C TYR A 7 -7.80 13.26 -12.85
N VAL A 8 -8.60 12.23 -12.61
CA VAL A 8 -9.00 11.77 -11.28
C VAL A 8 -8.11 10.58 -10.89
N ARG A 9 -7.72 10.50 -9.62
CA ARG A 9 -6.77 9.49 -9.10
C ARG A 9 -7.37 8.56 -8.04
N ASP A 10 -8.54 8.02 -8.34
CA ASP A 10 -9.28 7.09 -7.48
C ASP A 10 -9.42 5.68 -8.08
N THR A 11 -8.74 5.39 -9.21
CA THR A 11 -8.76 4.07 -9.87
C THR A 11 -8.43 2.92 -8.92
N HIS A 12 -7.57 3.16 -7.91
CA HIS A 12 -7.24 2.16 -6.90
C HIS A 12 -8.47 1.68 -6.12
N LYS A 13 -9.50 2.51 -5.92
CA LYS A 13 -10.75 2.12 -5.25
C LYS A 13 -11.53 1.11 -6.06
N GLN A 14 -11.57 1.27 -7.38
CA GLN A 14 -12.22 0.31 -8.27
C GLN A 14 -11.43 -1.00 -8.37
N LEU A 15 -10.10 -0.90 -8.49
CA LEU A 15 -9.22 -2.08 -8.57
C LEU A 15 -9.29 -2.93 -7.29
N LEU A 16 -9.33 -2.27 -6.13
CA LEU A 16 -9.34 -2.90 -4.82
C LEU A 16 -10.75 -3.16 -4.28
N ALA A 17 -11.80 -2.97 -5.10
CA ALA A 17 -13.18 -3.11 -4.67
C ALA A 17 -13.48 -4.50 -4.08
N SER A 18 -12.86 -5.57 -4.60
CA SER A 18 -13.04 -6.94 -4.11
C SER A 18 -12.50 -7.19 -2.70
N VAL A 19 -11.59 -6.33 -2.22
CA VAL A 19 -10.96 -6.42 -0.90
C VAL A 19 -11.28 -5.20 -0.02
N ALA A 20 -12.20 -4.34 -0.46
CA ALA A 20 -12.54 -3.08 0.22
C ALA A 20 -12.97 -3.29 1.67
N ASP A 21 -13.62 -4.42 1.99
CA ASP A 21 -14.04 -4.77 3.35
C ASP A 21 -12.86 -4.85 4.34
N TYR A 22 -11.65 -5.08 3.86
CA TYR A 22 -10.43 -5.13 4.67
C TYR A 22 -9.68 -3.79 4.71
N LEU A 23 -10.12 -2.79 3.96
CA LEU A 23 -9.42 -1.52 3.71
C LEU A 23 -10.25 -0.34 4.24
N PRO A 24 -10.15 0.00 5.54
CA PRO A 24 -10.89 1.12 6.12
C PRO A 24 -10.58 2.42 5.38
N ASP A 25 -11.61 2.99 4.76
CA ASP A 25 -11.62 4.27 4.03
C ASP A 25 -10.52 4.46 2.97
N PHE A 26 -9.84 3.39 2.55
CA PHE A 26 -8.60 3.46 1.76
C PHE A 26 -7.55 4.40 2.38
N ALA A 27 -7.54 4.51 3.71
CA ALA A 27 -6.62 5.38 4.42
C ALA A 27 -5.18 4.87 4.29
N VAL A 28 -4.23 5.80 4.11
CA VAL A 28 -2.80 5.50 3.92
C VAL A 28 -1.96 6.07 5.06
N ASN A 29 -0.88 5.38 5.40
CA ASN A 29 0.14 5.86 6.33
C ASN A 29 1.24 6.67 5.62
N ARG A 30 2.20 7.21 6.39
CA ARG A 30 3.34 8.00 5.88
C ARG A 30 4.24 7.24 4.90
N HIS A 31 4.24 5.91 4.96
CA HIS A 31 5.03 5.04 4.10
C HIS A 31 4.25 4.59 2.86
N TYR A 32 3.18 5.31 2.51
CA TYR A 32 2.33 5.03 1.36
C TYR A 32 1.63 3.66 1.41
N GLN A 33 1.56 3.04 2.58
CA GLN A 33 0.89 1.76 2.79
C GLN A 33 -0.56 1.99 3.21
N LEU A 34 -1.49 1.22 2.65
CA LEU A 34 -2.88 1.20 3.10
C LEU A 34 -2.98 0.59 4.51
N TYR A 35 -3.81 1.19 5.35
CA TYR A 35 -4.25 0.52 6.56
C TYR A 35 -5.14 -0.66 6.19
N THR A 36 -4.88 -1.80 6.83
CA THR A 36 -5.60 -3.05 6.60
C THR A 36 -6.10 -3.59 7.93
N LYS A 37 -7.21 -4.35 7.90
CA LYS A 37 -7.67 -5.10 9.08
C LYS A 37 -6.66 -6.21 9.44
N PRO A 38 -6.58 -6.63 10.72
CA PRO A 38 -5.60 -7.62 11.19
C PRO A 38 -5.66 -8.97 10.45
N GLU A 39 -6.83 -9.36 9.93
CA GLU A 39 -7.01 -10.61 9.19
C GLU A 39 -6.39 -10.55 7.78
N PHE A 40 -6.14 -9.34 7.28
CA PHE A 40 -5.57 -9.11 5.96
C PHE A 40 -4.04 -9.07 6.03
N LYS A 41 -3.44 -10.20 5.71
CA LYS A 41 -1.99 -10.42 5.76
C LYS A 41 -1.17 -9.66 4.71
N PRO A 42 -1.61 -9.47 3.45
CA PRO A 42 -0.77 -8.78 2.47
C PRO A 42 -0.74 -7.28 2.73
N ALA A 43 0.41 -6.66 2.47
CA ALA A 43 0.54 -5.21 2.48
C ALA A 43 0.31 -4.63 1.08
N ILE A 44 -0.43 -3.53 1.00
CA ILE A 44 -0.69 -2.82 -0.25
C ILE A 44 -0.11 -1.41 -0.13
N PHE A 45 0.69 -1.01 -1.11
CA PHE A 45 1.30 0.31 -1.20
C PHE A 45 0.74 1.08 -2.40
N LEU A 46 0.48 2.38 -2.23
CA LEU A 46 -0.08 3.26 -3.26
C LEU A 46 0.92 4.34 -3.66
N GLN A 47 1.18 4.49 -4.95
CA GLN A 47 2.05 5.55 -5.46
C GLN A 47 1.27 6.52 -6.35
N GLY A 48 1.34 7.81 -6.05
CA GLY A 48 0.75 8.86 -6.89
C GLY A 48 -0.77 9.00 -6.80
N SER A 49 -1.42 8.36 -5.82
CA SER A 49 -2.86 8.45 -5.52
C SER A 49 -3.15 8.96 -4.10
N CYS A 50 -2.15 9.48 -3.41
CA CYS A 50 -2.17 9.87 -2.00
C CYS A 50 -2.14 11.40 -1.83
N GLU A 51 -2.50 12.15 -2.86
CA GLU A 51 -2.54 13.62 -2.85
C GLU A 51 -3.32 14.23 -1.67
N PRO A 52 -4.46 13.66 -1.21
CA PRO A 52 -5.18 14.16 -0.04
C PRO A 52 -4.41 14.08 1.29
N THR A 53 -3.44 13.17 1.41
CA THR A 53 -2.69 12.91 2.66
C THR A 53 -1.22 13.36 2.57
N HIS A 54 -0.62 13.31 1.38
CA HIS A 54 0.80 13.60 1.14
C HIS A 54 1.03 14.86 0.27
N GLY A 55 -0.05 15.54 -0.12
CA GLY A 55 -0.02 16.79 -0.86
C GLY A 55 0.28 16.64 -2.35
N LEU A 56 0.28 17.77 -3.07
CA LEU A 56 0.42 17.85 -4.53
C LEU A 56 1.71 17.20 -5.05
N SER A 57 2.77 17.14 -4.25
CA SER A 57 4.05 16.50 -4.61
C SER A 57 3.92 14.99 -4.84
N ASP A 58 2.88 14.35 -4.31
CA ASP A 58 2.63 12.93 -4.52
C ASP A 58 2.40 12.60 -6.00
N THR A 59 1.87 13.54 -6.77
CA THR A 59 1.55 13.32 -8.18
C THR A 59 2.70 13.65 -9.13
N LEU A 60 3.79 14.22 -8.60
CA LEU A 60 4.89 14.80 -9.37
C LEU A 60 6.20 14.01 -9.23
N LEU A 61 7.09 14.21 -10.20
CA LEU A 61 8.40 13.55 -10.26
C LEU A 61 9.38 14.08 -9.20
N SER A 62 9.08 15.21 -8.56
CA SER A 62 9.96 15.94 -7.64
C SER A 62 10.44 15.12 -6.45
N ILE A 63 9.66 14.14 -6.00
CA ILE A 63 9.97 13.30 -4.84
C ILE A 63 9.98 11.80 -5.16
N LEU A 64 9.99 11.42 -6.44
CA LEU A 64 9.85 10.01 -6.83
C LEU A 64 10.98 9.14 -6.27
N ALA A 65 12.24 9.55 -6.45
CA ALA A 65 13.39 8.76 -5.98
C ALA A 65 13.39 8.58 -4.45
N ALA A 66 13.12 9.66 -3.71
CA ALA A 66 13.03 9.62 -2.25
C ALA A 66 11.88 8.72 -1.78
N ARG A 67 10.70 8.84 -2.40
CA ARG A 67 9.54 7.98 -2.07
C ARG A 67 9.80 6.51 -2.37
N THR A 68 10.42 6.19 -3.49
CA THR A 68 10.75 4.79 -3.82
C THR A 68 11.67 4.19 -2.76
N SER A 69 12.67 4.96 -2.30
CA SER A 69 13.54 4.55 -1.18
C SER A 69 12.74 4.25 0.10
N GLU A 70 11.82 5.14 0.48
CA GLU A 70 10.98 4.95 1.68
C GLU A 70 10.05 3.73 1.57
N ILE A 71 9.46 3.49 0.40
CA ILE A 71 8.59 2.33 0.14
C ILE A 71 9.40 1.03 0.20
N CYS A 72 10.58 0.98 -0.42
CA CYS A 72 11.45 -0.19 -0.35
C CYS A 72 11.80 -0.55 1.10
N ALA A 73 12.19 0.44 1.90
CA ALA A 73 12.48 0.23 3.32
C ALA A 73 11.27 -0.31 4.10
N ALA A 74 10.05 0.14 3.78
CA ALA A 74 8.82 -0.36 4.40
C ALA A 74 8.48 -1.80 3.97
N ILE A 75 8.72 -2.15 2.70
CA ILE A 75 8.55 -3.51 2.18
C ILE A 75 9.50 -4.48 2.88
N ASP A 76 10.77 -4.12 3.02
CA ASP A 76 11.77 -4.95 3.70
C ASP A 76 11.38 -5.22 5.16
N GLN A 77 10.92 -4.19 5.88
CA GLN A 77 10.42 -4.32 7.26
C GLN A 77 9.18 -5.21 7.35
N THR A 78 8.22 -5.03 6.44
CA THR A 78 7.00 -5.85 6.39
C THR A 78 7.30 -7.32 6.10
N THR A 79 8.26 -7.56 5.20
CA THR A 79 8.70 -8.91 4.84
C THR A 79 9.44 -9.58 6.00
N ALA A 80 10.25 -8.84 6.75
CA ALA A 80 10.92 -9.34 7.94
C ALA A 80 9.94 -9.71 9.07
N LEU A 81 8.88 -8.92 9.26
CA LEU A 81 7.82 -9.17 10.25
C LEU A 81 6.95 -10.39 9.89
N SER A 82 6.70 -10.63 8.60
CA SER A 82 5.93 -11.80 8.13
C SER A 82 6.76 -13.09 8.10
N THR A 83 8.08 -13.00 7.93
CA THR A 83 9.01 -14.15 7.93
C THR A 83 9.29 -14.70 9.33
N SER A 84 9.07 -13.91 10.39
CA SER A 84 9.41 -14.27 11.77
C SER A 84 8.35 -15.10 12.52
N ALA A 85 7.38 -15.71 11.82
CA ALA A 85 6.52 -16.74 12.40
C ALA A 85 7.23 -18.12 12.39
N PRO A 86 7.62 -18.71 13.55
CA PRO A 86 8.19 -20.05 13.56
C PRO A 86 7.06 -21.07 13.37
N CYS A 87 7.03 -21.72 12.21
CA CYS A 87 6.28 -22.96 12.02
C CYS A 87 6.99 -24.07 12.82
N LYS A 88 6.65 -24.25 14.09
CA LYS A 88 6.99 -25.49 14.81
C LYS A 88 6.19 -26.63 14.18
N GLN A 89 6.75 -27.32 13.20
CA GLN A 89 6.28 -28.63 12.78
C GLN A 89 7.01 -29.68 13.60
N GLU A 90 6.39 -30.08 14.72
CA GLU A 90 6.69 -31.36 15.34
C GLU A 90 5.81 -32.40 14.63
N VAL A 91 6.44 -33.22 13.79
CA VAL A 91 5.79 -34.37 13.14
C VAL A 91 5.97 -35.56 14.09
N PRO A 92 4.91 -36.13 14.70
CA PRO A 92 5.04 -37.38 15.43
C PRO A 92 5.18 -38.52 14.44
N ALA A 93 6.27 -39.28 14.58
CA ALA A 93 6.52 -40.51 13.85
C ALA A 93 5.53 -41.61 14.25
N PRO A 94 4.99 -42.39 13.30
CA PRO A 94 4.63 -43.78 13.55
C PRO A 94 5.80 -44.73 13.25
#